data_AF-A0A0J6NXN7-F1
#
_entry.id   AF-A0A0J6NXN7-F1
#
_cell.length_a   1.000
_cell.length_b   1.000
_cell.length_c   1.000
_cell.angle_alpha   90.00
_cell.angle_beta   90.00
_cell.angle_gamma   90.00
#
_symmetry.space_group_name_H-M   'P 1'
#
loop_
_entity.id
_entity.type
_entity.pdbx_description
1 polymer ?
#
loop_
_entity_poly.entity_id
_entity_poly.type
_entity_poly.pdbx_seq_one_letter_code
_entity_poly.pdbx_strand_id
1 'polypeptide(L)'
;MFDWLKDYQKLEEEITYLEYNLDKSKAELKRWISGDLQNVRLTAESEGAKVEDRIEVIEYVLGHRMNEVYDLKILINKFSGLDHQILKMKYVDGMTLEQIAFELHYSRFWCKNFKVIIRNL
;
A
#
# COMPACT_ATOMS: atom_id res chain seq x y z
N MET A 1 1.63 0.01 -19.58
CA MET A 1 1.37 -0.48 -18.22
C MET A 1 -0.10 -0.83 -18.06
N PHE A 2 -0.42 -2.05 -17.58
CA PHE A 2 -1.79 -2.54 -17.42
C PHE A 2 -2.55 -1.73 -16.37
N ASP A 3 -3.85 -1.50 -16.57
CA ASP A 3 -4.63 -0.60 -15.71
C ASP A 3 -4.76 -1.11 -14.28
N TRP A 4 -4.99 -2.42 -14.08
CA TRP A 4 -5.02 -3.02 -12.74
C TRP A 4 -3.74 -2.78 -11.94
N LEU A 5 -2.59 -2.70 -12.60
CA LEU A 5 -1.30 -2.50 -11.93
C LEU A 5 -1.14 -1.04 -11.49
N LYS A 6 -1.62 -0.08 -12.29
CA LYS A 6 -1.66 1.34 -11.90
C LYS A 6 -2.59 1.52 -10.70
N ASP A 7 -3.76 0.90 -10.74
CA ASP A 7 -4.75 0.96 -9.65
C ASP A 7 -4.18 0.35 -8.38
N TYR A 8 -3.51 -0.80 -8.48
CA TYR A 8 -2.85 -1.46 -7.35
C TYR A 8 -1.79 -0.57 -6.71
N GLN A 9 -0.87 -0.02 -7.50
CA GLN A 9 0.20 0.84 -6.98
C GLN A 9 -0.34 2.10 -6.34
N LYS A 10 -1.35 2.73 -6.96
CA LYS A 10 -2.01 3.91 -6.40
C LYS A 10 -2.65 3.60 -5.05
N LEU A 11 -3.35 2.47 -4.91
CA LEU A 11 -3.94 2.07 -3.64
C LEU A 11 -2.88 1.82 -2.56
N GLU A 12 -1.78 1.15 -2.88
CA GLU A 12 -0.68 0.93 -1.95
C GLU A 12 -0.01 2.25 -1.51
N GLU A 13 0.16 3.20 -2.43
CA GLU A 13 0.66 4.56 -2.13
C GLU A 13 -0.30 5.33 -1.21
N GLU A 14 -1.61 5.27 -1.49
CA GLU A 14 -2.64 5.88 -0.65
C GLU A 14 -2.65 5.28 0.76
N ILE A 15 -2.59 3.96 0.89
CA ILE A 15 -2.50 3.24 2.18
C ILE A 15 -1.25 3.69 2.93
N THR A 16 -0.09 3.69 2.28
CA THR A 16 1.18 4.10 2.90
C THR A 16 1.10 5.52 3.45
N TYR A 17 0.47 6.45 2.71
CA TYR A 17 0.31 7.82 3.16
C TYR A 17 -0.70 7.95 4.30
N LEU A 18 -1.79 7.18 4.28
CA LEU A 18 -2.78 7.12 5.35
C LEU A 18 -2.16 6.58 6.65
N GLU A 19 -1.38 5.50 6.58
CA GLU A 19 -0.65 4.95 7.72
C GLU A 19 0.32 5.97 8.33
N TYR A 20 1.09 6.65 7.48
CA TYR A 20 1.97 7.74 7.92
C TYR A 20 1.19 8.85 8.67
N ASN A 21 0.06 9.29 8.12
CA ASN A 21 -0.77 10.32 8.73
C ASN A 21 -1.44 9.85 10.04
N LEU A 22 -1.81 8.58 10.10
CA LEU A 22 -2.36 7.95 11.29
C LEU A 22 -1.34 7.95 12.42
N ASP A 23 -0.11 7.52 12.14
CA ASP A 23 1.00 7.52 13.10
C ASP A 23 1.30 8.92 13.62
N LYS A 24 1.33 9.92 12.73
CA LYS A 24 1.51 11.33 13.10
C LYS A 24 0.38 11.82 14.01
N SER A 25 -0.87 11.48 13.70
CA SER A 25 -2.03 11.88 14.49
C SER A 25 -2.06 11.19 15.85
N LYS A 26 -1.73 9.89 15.92
CA LYS A 26 -1.60 9.15 17.19
C LYS A 26 -0.48 9.73 18.07
N ALA A 27 0.66 10.10 17.47
CA ALA A 27 1.73 10.77 18.19
C ALA A 27 1.32 12.16 18.72
N GLU A 28 0.54 12.91 17.94
CA GLU A 28 -0.04 14.18 18.38
C GLU A 28 -1.00 13.99 19.55
N LEU A 29 -1.94 13.05 19.44
CA LEU A 29 -2.90 12.74 20.50
C LEU A 29 -2.19 12.38 21.82
N LYS A 30 -1.10 11.62 21.76
CA LYS A 30 -0.28 11.31 22.93
C LYS A 30 0.26 12.57 23.63
N ARG A 31 0.60 13.62 22.88
CA ARG A 31 1.06 14.90 23.47
C ARG A 31 -0.07 15.61 24.22
N TRP A 32 -1.29 15.54 23.69
CA TRP A 32 -2.50 16.09 24.32
C TRP A 32 -2.93 15.30 25.56
N ILE A 33 -2.82 13.98 25.56
CA ILE A 33 -3.28 13.15 26.69
C ILE A 33 -2.25 13.13 27.83
N SER A 34 -0.97 12.96 27.50
CA SER A 34 0.08 12.67 28.50
C SER A 34 1.42 13.35 28.23
N GLY A 35 1.44 14.37 27.37
CA GLY A 35 2.67 15.05 26.99
C GLY A 35 2.65 16.54 27.32
N ASP A 36 3.43 17.29 26.55
CA ASP A 36 3.65 18.73 26.76
C ASP A 36 2.38 19.58 26.58
N LEU A 37 1.34 19.05 25.94
CA LEU A 37 0.07 19.74 25.71
C LEU A 37 -1.02 19.36 26.73
N GLN A 38 -0.76 18.47 27.68
CA GLN A 38 -1.75 17.93 28.62
C GLN A 38 -2.46 18.99 29.47
N ASN A 39 -1.78 20.08 29.81
CA ASN A 39 -2.34 21.14 30.66
C ASN A 39 -3.01 22.28 29.86
N VAL A 40 -3.05 22.17 28.53
CA VAL A 40 -3.82 23.09 27.68
C VAL A 40 -5.29 22.68 27.78
N ARG A 41 -6.19 23.62 28.11
CA ARG A 41 -7.62 23.31 28.33
C ARG A 41 -8.24 22.64 27.10
N LEU A 42 -8.52 21.34 27.22
CA LEU A 42 -9.32 20.58 26.27
C LEU A 42 -10.80 20.90 26.50
N THR A 43 -11.38 21.80 25.71
CA THR A 43 -12.83 21.88 25.50
C THR A 43 -13.25 20.88 24.43
N ALA A 44 -14.56 20.62 24.27
CA ALA A 44 -15.06 19.78 23.17
C ALA A 44 -14.70 20.34 21.77
N GLU A 45 -14.38 21.64 21.69
CA GLU A 45 -13.91 22.32 20.48
C GLU A 45 -12.38 22.39 20.37
N SER A 46 -11.66 21.79 21.34
CA SER A 46 -10.21 21.83 21.38
C SER A 46 -9.58 21.10 20.20
N GLU A 47 -8.36 21.51 19.87
CA GLU A 47 -7.58 20.85 18.82
C GLU A 47 -7.37 19.36 19.12
N GLY A 48 -7.22 18.97 20.40
CA GLY A 48 -7.11 17.56 20.80
C GLY A 48 -8.33 16.71 20.43
N ALA A 49 -9.56 17.22 20.65
CA ALA A 49 -10.79 16.51 20.25
C ALA A 49 -10.87 16.33 18.72
N LYS A 50 -10.43 17.34 17.96
CA LYS A 50 -10.34 17.24 16.49
C LYS A 50 -9.29 16.23 16.01
N VAL A 51 -8.26 15.93 16.82
CA VAL A 51 -7.27 14.88 16.50
C VAL A 51 -7.92 13.49 16.60
N GLU A 52 -8.78 13.25 17.59
CA GLU A 52 -9.50 11.98 17.74
C GLU A 52 -10.44 11.75 16.56
N ASP A 53 -11.26 12.74 16.20
CA ASP A 53 -12.14 12.68 15.02
C ASP A 53 -11.33 12.40 13.73
N ARG A 54 -10.17 13.05 13.57
CA ARG A 54 -9.28 12.84 12.42
C ARG A 54 -8.71 11.42 12.40
N ILE A 55 -8.34 10.87 13.55
CA ILE A 55 -7.86 9.48 13.66
C ILE A 55 -8.95 8.52 13.23
N GLU A 56 -10.18 8.68 13.73
CA GLU A 56 -11.30 7.81 13.36
C GLU A 56 -11.57 7.82 11.85
N VAL A 57 -11.57 9.01 11.23
CA VAL A 57 -11.73 9.15 9.78
C VAL A 57 -10.60 8.45 9.02
N ILE A 58 -9.34 8.60 9.46
CA ILE A 58 -8.20 7.95 8.79
C ILE A 58 -8.31 6.43 8.92
N GLU A 59 -8.62 5.90 10.10
CA GLU A 59 -8.77 4.45 10.34
C GLU A 59 -9.91 3.86 9.51
N TYR A 60 -11.04 4.56 9.42
CA TYR A 60 -12.16 4.17 8.57
C TYR A 60 -11.76 4.09 7.08
N VAL A 61 -11.12 5.15 6.57
CA VAL A 61 -10.67 5.19 5.16
C VAL A 61 -9.61 4.12 4.89
N LEU A 62 -8.66 3.93 5.80
CA LEU A 62 -7.62 2.91 5.70
C LEU A 62 -8.24 1.51 5.57
N GLY A 63 -9.23 1.19 6.41
CA GLY A 63 -9.94 -0.09 6.35
C GLY A 63 -10.61 -0.34 4.99
N HIS A 64 -11.27 0.68 4.42
CA HIS A 64 -11.85 0.59 3.08
C HIS A 64 -10.79 0.37 1.99
N ARG A 65 -9.68 1.10 2.04
CA ARG A 65 -8.58 0.96 1.07
C ARG A 65 -7.92 -0.41 1.14
N MET A 66 -7.74 -0.96 2.34
CA MET A 66 -7.21 -2.32 2.50
C MET A 66 -8.16 -3.39 1.91
N ASN A 67 -9.48 -3.19 2.03
CA ASN A 67 -10.46 -4.06 1.38
C ASN A 67 -10.41 -3.94 -0.15
N GLU A 68 -10.27 -2.73 -0.70
CA GLU A 68 -10.11 -2.53 -2.14
C GLU A 68 -8.87 -3.23 -2.69
N VAL A 69 -7.75 -3.18 -1.98
CA VAL A 69 -6.53 -3.94 -2.32
C VAL A 69 -6.78 -5.46 -2.28
N TYR A 70 -7.50 -5.94 -1.26
CA TYR A 70 -7.85 -7.36 -1.14
C TYR A 70 -8.68 -7.84 -2.34
N ASP A 71 -9.73 -7.11 -2.70
CA ASP A 71 -10.58 -7.42 -3.84
C ASP A 71 -9.81 -7.37 -5.17
N LEU A 72 -8.93 -6.38 -5.31
CA LEU A 72 -8.06 -6.27 -6.48
C LEU A 72 -7.09 -7.46 -6.59
N LYS A 73 -6.50 -7.92 -5.48
CA LYS A 73 -5.67 -9.14 -5.46
C LYS A 73 -6.46 -10.38 -5.89
N ILE A 74 -7.72 -10.50 -5.48
CA ILE A 74 -8.61 -11.58 -5.97
C ILE A 74 -8.82 -11.49 -7.48
N LEU A 75 -9.06 -10.28 -8.02
CA LEU A 75 -9.21 -10.08 -9.46
C LEU A 75 -7.94 -10.47 -10.22
N ILE A 76 -6.78 -9.99 -9.78
CA ILE A 76 -5.48 -10.25 -10.42
C ILE A 76 -5.19 -11.76 -10.48
N ASN A 77 -5.55 -12.50 -9.43
CA ASN A 77 -5.37 -13.96 -9.38
C ASN A 77 -6.17 -14.73 -10.44
N LYS A 78 -7.18 -14.12 -11.08
CA LYS A 78 -7.94 -14.75 -12.16
C LYS A 78 -7.26 -14.63 -13.52
N PHE A 79 -6.24 -13.76 -13.66
CA PHE A 79 -5.53 -13.59 -14.93
C PHE A 79 -4.51 -14.72 -15.13
N SER A 80 -4.64 -15.45 -16.24
CA SER A 80 -3.75 -16.56 -16.61
C SER A 80 -2.68 -16.19 -17.63
N GLY A 81 -2.71 -14.96 -18.17
CA GLY A 81 -1.73 -14.49 -19.14
C GLY A 81 -0.34 -14.36 -18.52
N LEU A 82 0.68 -14.81 -19.24
CA LEU A 82 2.07 -14.82 -18.76
C LEU A 82 2.54 -13.44 -18.27
N ASP A 83 2.23 -12.37 -19.00
CA ASP A 83 2.58 -10.99 -18.60
C ASP A 83 1.91 -10.58 -17.27
N HIS A 84 0.66 -10.98 -17.06
CA HIS A 84 -0.05 -10.72 -15.79
C HIS A 84 0.59 -11.47 -14.63
N GLN A 85 0.97 -12.74 -14.84
CA GLN A 85 1.64 -13.55 -13.83
C GLN A 85 2.99 -12.96 -13.42
N ILE A 86 3.80 -12.53 -14.39
CA ILE A 86 5.07 -11.87 -14.16
C ILE A 86 4.89 -10.57 -13.37
N LEU A 87 3.95 -9.72 -13.77
CA LEU A 87 3.71 -8.44 -13.11
C LEU A 87 3.19 -8.63 -11.68
N LYS A 88 2.29 -9.59 -11.48
CA LYS A 88 1.82 -9.97 -10.14
C LYS A 88 3.00 -10.42 -9.27
N MET A 89 3.79 -11.39 -9.74
CA MET A 89 4.93 -11.88 -8.95
C MET A 89 5.91 -10.76 -8.60
N LYS A 90 6.14 -9.82 -9.54
CA LYS A 90 7.06 -8.71 -9.34
C LYS A 90 6.55 -7.66 -8.35
N TYR A 91 5.31 -7.19 -8.53
CA TYR A 91 4.81 -6.00 -7.85
C TYR A 91 3.85 -6.31 -6.70
N VAL A 92 3.18 -7.46 -6.73
CA VAL A 92 2.22 -7.88 -5.69
C VAL A 92 2.89 -8.86 -4.73
N ASP A 93 3.62 -9.85 -5.25
CA ASP A 93 4.26 -10.88 -4.43
C ASP A 93 5.70 -10.49 -4.00
N GLY A 94 6.21 -9.36 -4.51
CA GLY A 94 7.51 -8.80 -4.12
C GLY A 94 8.74 -9.60 -4.62
N MET A 95 8.57 -10.50 -5.58
CA MET A 95 9.65 -11.35 -6.07
C MET A 95 10.71 -10.59 -6.88
N THR A 96 11.95 -11.05 -6.78
CA THR A 96 13.02 -10.63 -7.68
C THR A 96 12.86 -11.26 -9.07
N LEU A 97 13.48 -10.67 -10.08
CA LEU A 97 13.43 -11.22 -11.44
C LEU A 97 14.07 -12.61 -11.54
N GLU A 98 15.04 -12.90 -10.67
CA GLU A 98 15.69 -14.21 -10.58
C GLU A 98 14.75 -15.26 -10.01
N GLN A 99 14.00 -14.91 -8.96
CA GLN A 99 12.95 -15.77 -8.40
C GLN A 99 11.85 -16.05 -9.44
N ILE A 100 11.36 -15.01 -10.13
CA ILE A 100 10.33 -15.16 -11.16
C ILE A 100 10.78 -16.09 -12.28
N ALA A 101 12.01 -15.91 -12.77
CA ALA A 101 12.54 -16.77 -13.82
C ALA A 101 12.70 -18.23 -13.38
N PHE A 102 13.06 -18.45 -12.12
CA PHE A 102 13.15 -19.77 -11.52
C PHE A 102 11.77 -20.45 -11.41
N GLU A 103 10.77 -19.74 -10.87
CA GLU A 103 9.39 -20.23 -10.69
C GLU A 103 8.71 -20.58 -12.02
N LEU A 104 8.94 -19.79 -13.05
CA LEU A 104 8.37 -20.03 -14.38
C LEU A 104 9.19 -21.06 -15.20
N HIS A 105 10.18 -21.72 -14.58
CA HIS A 105 11.09 -22.70 -15.20
C HIS A 105 11.76 -22.19 -16.49
N TYR A 106 12.00 -20.88 -16.60
CA TYR A 106 12.66 -20.31 -17.77
C TYR A 106 14.17 -20.50 -17.71
N SER A 107 14.79 -20.88 -18.83
CA SER A 107 16.24 -21.05 -18.91
C SER A 107 16.97 -19.71 -18.75
N ARG A 108 18.22 -19.76 -18.25
CA ARG A 108 19.11 -18.59 -18.03
C ARG A 108 19.25 -17.66 -19.25
N PHE A 109 19.03 -18.17 -20.46
CA PHE A 109 19.07 -17.40 -21.71
C PHE A 109 17.89 -16.42 -21.85
N TRP A 110 16.72 -16.78 -21.35
CA TRP A 110 15.53 -15.93 -21.36
C TRP A 110 15.58 -14.83 -20.30
N CYS A 111 16.21 -15.08 -19.13
CA CYS A 111 16.41 -14.04 -18.10
C CYS A 111 17.09 -12.77 -18.64
N LYS A 112 17.99 -12.91 -19.62
CA LYS A 112 18.74 -11.81 -20.22
C LYS A 112 17.86 -10.93 -21.13
N ASN A 113 16.96 -11.54 -21.90
CA ASN A 113 15.97 -10.83 -22.71
C ASN A 113 14.81 -10.29 -21.85
N PHE A 114 14.45 -11.00 -20.78
CA PHE A 114 13.44 -10.59 -19.82
C PHE A 114 13.82 -9.29 -19.09
N LYS A 115 15.10 -9.14 -18.71
CA LYS A 115 15.65 -7.86 -18.20
C LYS A 115 15.52 -6.70 -19.19
N VAL A 116 15.44 -6.97 -20.50
CA VAL A 116 15.22 -5.96 -21.54
C VAL A 116 13.72 -5.62 -21.67
N ILE A 117 12.84 -6.61 -21.56
CA ILE A 117 11.38 -6.41 -21.63
C ILE A 117 10.88 -5.57 -20.44
N ILE A 118 11.34 -5.87 -19.23
CA ILE A 118 10.96 -5.11 -18.02
C ILE A 118 11.56 -3.70 -18.00
N ARG A 119 12.71 -3.48 -18.66
CA ARG A 119 13.28 -2.13 -18.81
C ARG A 119 12.44 -1.22 -19.70
N ASN A 120 11.55 -1.80 -20.50
CA ASN A 120 10.70 -1.11 -21.47
C ASN A 120 9.21 -1.12 -21.08
N LEU A 121 8.86 -1.60 -19.88
CA LEU A 121 7.52 -1.56 -19.29
C LEU A 121 7.49 -0.61 -18.10
#